data_AF-A0A225VE14-F1
#
_entry.id   AF-A0A225VE14-F1
#
_cell.length_a   1.000
_cell.length_b   1.000
_cell.length_c   1.000
_cell.angle_alpha   90.00
_cell.angle_beta   90.00
_cell.angle_gamma   90.00
#
_symmetry.space_group_name_H-M   'P 1'
#
loop_
_entity.id
_entity.type
_entity.pdbx_description
1 polymer ?
#
loop_
_entity_poly.entity_id
_entity_poly.type
_entity_poly.pdbx_seq_one_letter_code
_entity_poly.pdbx_strand_id
1 'polypeptide(L)'
;MGASQSKPDGGVRKKLRPMVPRSWAELEKMHLRYQQETHRRRSDPAFQYFLPFPMFQSIVAPLCPQLEKLQLLAMFDVLDLNQTRKLAVMDFFSGLALLVDAKKPQKVEFVLSLLDNGGLKTLNKCELMMVVSAAARGLKMFAPGSDVLQEGTMRPLMRRLFGDKDEVLRQDVVNKALADPEILFFMSDLEAVSVTIVLIIRTLVSWSSATCM
;
A
#
# COMPACT_ATOMS: atom_id res chain seq x y z
N MET A 1 -27.91 -22.86 14.22
CA MET A 1 -26.74 -22.96 13.32
C MET A 1 -26.95 -21.95 12.21
N GLY A 2 -26.09 -20.99 11.88
CA GLY A 2 -24.88 -20.47 12.49
C GLY A 2 -24.81 -18.98 12.14
N ALA A 3 -24.45 -18.15 13.11
CA ALA A 3 -24.21 -16.73 12.89
C ALA A 3 -22.72 -16.57 12.59
N SER A 4 -22.35 -16.35 11.32
CA SER A 4 -21.02 -15.83 10.99
C SER A 4 -20.98 -14.35 11.38
N GLN A 5 -20.59 -14.07 12.62
CA GLN A 5 -20.13 -12.76 13.04
C GLN A 5 -18.74 -12.52 12.44
N SER A 6 -18.66 -11.89 11.27
CA SER A 6 -17.40 -11.39 10.72
C SER A 6 -17.28 -9.89 10.96
N LYS A 7 -16.80 -9.48 12.15
CA LYS A 7 -16.09 -8.20 12.33
C LYS A 7 -14.99 -8.34 13.38
N PRO A 8 -13.73 -8.11 12.98
CA PRO A 8 -12.89 -7.18 13.72
C PRO A 8 -11.93 -6.31 12.85
N ASP A 9 -12.22 -6.00 11.58
CA ASP A 9 -11.27 -5.27 10.72
C ASP A 9 -11.15 -3.75 10.96
N GLY A 10 -12.05 -3.17 11.76
CA GLY A 10 -11.99 -1.75 12.12
C GLY A 10 -10.80 -1.36 13.01
N GLY A 11 -10.25 -2.32 13.76
CA GLY A 11 -9.19 -2.08 14.74
C GLY A 11 -7.83 -1.79 14.11
N VAL A 12 -7.44 -2.58 13.11
CA VAL A 12 -6.16 -2.43 12.40
C VAL A 12 -6.12 -1.11 11.65
N ARG A 13 -7.16 -0.82 10.85
CA ARG A 13 -7.29 0.45 10.12
C ARG A 13 -7.23 1.65 11.05
N LYS A 14 -7.92 1.61 12.20
CA LYS A 14 -7.91 2.69 13.18
C LYS A 14 -6.52 2.90 13.80
N LYS A 15 -5.80 1.82 14.11
CA LYS A 15 -4.44 1.86 14.66
C LYS A 15 -3.43 2.41 13.65
N LEU A 16 -3.51 2.01 12.39
CA LEU A 16 -2.56 2.42 11.35
C LEU A 16 -2.91 3.76 10.70
N ARG A 17 -4.13 4.27 10.88
CA ARG A 17 -4.59 5.53 10.28
C ARG A 17 -3.61 6.70 10.40
N PRO A 18 -2.94 6.96 11.54
CA PRO A 18 -2.04 8.10 11.66
C PRO A 18 -0.88 8.06 10.66
N MET A 19 -0.38 6.86 10.32
CA MET A 19 0.78 6.69 9.45
C MET A 19 0.44 6.55 7.96
N VAL A 20 -0.85 6.48 7.60
CA VAL A 20 -1.28 6.48 6.19
C VAL A 20 -1.17 7.91 5.65
N PRO A 21 -0.40 8.15 4.57
CA PRO A 21 -0.28 9.48 3.97
C PRO A 21 -1.66 10.04 3.58
N ARG A 22 -1.86 11.34 3.78
CA ARG A 22 -3.13 12.02 3.49
C ARG A 22 -3.24 12.48 2.04
N SER A 23 -2.11 12.53 1.35
CA SER A 23 -2.01 12.96 -0.04
C SER A 23 -0.90 12.19 -0.74
N TRP A 24 -0.94 12.20 -2.06
CA TRP A 24 0.12 11.61 -2.87
C TRP A 24 1.50 12.25 -2.61
N ALA A 25 1.55 13.57 -2.42
CA ALA A 25 2.79 14.28 -2.11
C ALA A 25 3.41 13.84 -0.77
N GLU A 26 2.59 13.50 0.23
CA GLU A 26 3.08 12.94 1.50
C GLU A 26 3.67 11.54 1.30
N LEU A 27 3.05 10.70 0.47
CA LEU A 27 3.56 9.37 0.12
C LEU A 27 4.91 9.47 -0.61
N GLU A 28 5.03 10.35 -1.60
CA GLU A 28 6.28 10.58 -2.33
C GLU A 28 7.39 11.08 -1.41
N LYS A 29 7.07 12.02 -0.51
CA LYS A 29 8.03 12.52 0.48
C LYS A 29 8.48 11.42 1.45
N MET A 30 7.56 10.54 1.85
CA MET A 30 7.87 9.38 2.69
C MET A 30 8.78 8.39 1.96
N HIS A 31 8.49 8.09 0.68
CA HIS A 31 9.31 7.20 -0.15
C HIS A 31 10.70 7.79 -0.42
N LEU A 32 10.80 9.09 -0.71
CA LEU A 32 12.08 9.78 -0.85
C LEU A 32 12.92 9.68 0.41
N ARG A 33 12.30 9.79 1.59
CA ARG A 33 13.00 9.64 2.86
C ARG A 33 13.52 8.22 3.06
N TYR A 34 12.73 7.21 2.68
CA TYR A 34 13.20 5.82 2.63
C TYR A 34 14.44 5.69 1.74
N GLN A 35 14.40 6.20 0.51
CA GLN A 35 15.55 6.14 -0.41
C GLN A 35 16.80 6.82 0.18
N GLN A 36 16.65 7.95 0.85
CA GLN A 36 17.75 8.64 1.55
C GLN A 36 18.33 7.77 2.69
N GLU A 37 17.47 7.12 3.46
CA GLU A 37 17.88 6.25 4.58
C GLU A 37 18.56 4.96 4.11
N THR A 38 18.10 4.39 2.99
CA THR A 38 18.75 3.26 2.31
C THR A 38 20.12 3.68 1.77
N HIS A 39 20.23 4.85 1.13
CA HIS A 39 21.51 5.35 0.64
C HIS A 39 22.51 5.59 1.78
N ARG A 40 22.06 6.15 2.91
CA ARG A 40 22.90 6.32 4.11
C ARG A 40 23.41 4.99 4.68
N ARG A 41 22.65 3.91 4.53
CA ARG A 41 22.96 2.57 5.03
C ARG A 41 23.34 1.60 3.92
N ARG A 42 23.83 2.10 2.78
CA ARG A 42 24.21 1.30 1.59
C ARG A 42 25.22 0.18 1.85
N SER A 43 25.90 0.19 3.01
CA SER A 43 26.77 -0.90 3.46
C SER A 43 26.01 -2.20 3.74
N ASP A 44 24.70 -2.13 4.02
CA ASP A 44 23.84 -3.30 4.22
C ASP A 44 22.72 -3.30 3.16
N PRO A 45 22.79 -4.18 2.14
CA PRO A 45 21.83 -4.22 1.05
C PRO A 45 20.44 -4.70 1.50
N ALA A 46 20.28 -5.27 2.69
CA ALA A 46 18.97 -5.69 3.18
C ALA A 46 18.01 -4.50 3.30
N PHE A 47 18.52 -3.31 3.60
CA PHE A 47 17.75 -2.07 3.69
C PHE A 47 17.18 -1.56 2.36
N GLN A 48 17.55 -2.16 1.23
CA GLN A 48 16.95 -1.88 -0.07
C GLN A 48 15.61 -2.61 -0.26
N TYR A 49 15.39 -3.70 0.48
CA TYR A 49 14.23 -4.57 0.30
C TYR A 49 13.37 -4.67 1.57
N PHE A 50 13.97 -4.41 2.73
CA PHE A 50 13.34 -4.58 4.02
C PHE A 50 13.40 -3.31 4.87
N LEU A 51 12.30 -3.07 5.58
CA LEU A 51 12.10 -1.96 6.49
C LEU A 51 12.05 -2.50 7.93
N PRO A 52 13.19 -2.60 8.64
CA PRO A 52 13.18 -2.90 10.06
C PRO A 52 12.73 -1.68 10.88
N PHE A 53 12.38 -1.89 12.14
CA PHE A 53 11.79 -0.84 12.98
C PHE A 53 12.56 0.50 13.00
N PRO A 54 13.91 0.56 13.10
CA PRO A 54 14.62 1.84 13.09
C PRO A 54 14.41 2.65 11.79
N MET A 55 14.26 1.96 10.66
CA MET A 55 14.01 2.59 9.37
C MET A 55 12.53 2.96 9.22
N PHE A 56 11.63 2.09 9.67
CA PHE A 56 10.20 2.41 9.77
C PHE A 56 9.99 3.69 10.59
N GLN A 57 10.62 3.78 11.76
CA GLN A 57 10.53 4.95 12.64
C GLN A 57 11.01 6.22 11.92
N SER A 58 12.14 6.17 11.20
CA SER A 58 12.69 7.36 10.54
C SER A 58 11.83 7.90 9.40
N ILE A 59 11.03 7.04 8.75
CA ILE A 59 10.13 7.44 7.66
C ILE A 59 8.71 7.75 8.14
N VAL A 60 8.22 7.13 9.23
CA VAL A 60 6.85 7.29 9.75
C VAL A 60 6.74 8.41 10.79
N ALA A 61 7.71 8.55 11.71
CA ALA A 61 7.66 9.57 12.76
C ALA A 61 7.37 11.00 12.24
N PRO A 62 7.90 11.44 11.07
CA PRO A 62 7.59 12.75 10.51
C PRO A 62 6.11 12.95 10.12
N LEU A 63 5.38 11.87 9.79
CA LEU A 63 3.94 11.92 9.51
C LEU A 63 3.09 11.94 10.78
N CYS A 64 3.68 11.48 11.89
CA CYS A 64 3.03 11.31 13.18
C CYS A 64 3.87 11.91 14.32
N PRO A 65 4.18 13.23 14.30
CA PRO A 65 5.09 13.84 15.27
C PRO A 65 4.61 13.72 16.73
N GLN A 66 3.31 13.52 16.93
CA GLN A 66 2.67 13.32 18.22
C GLN A 66 2.84 11.91 18.81
N LEU A 67 3.36 10.95 18.02
CA LEU A 67 3.48 9.56 18.46
C LEU A 67 4.85 9.27 19.02
N GLU A 68 4.86 8.62 20.18
CA GLU A 68 6.08 8.17 20.83
C GLU A 68 6.61 6.88 20.20
N LYS A 69 7.88 6.56 20.48
CA LYS A 69 8.55 5.36 19.98
C LYS A 69 7.76 4.07 20.25
N LEU A 70 7.15 3.94 21.43
CA LEU A 70 6.35 2.75 21.79
C LEU A 70 5.08 2.63 20.95
N GLN A 71 4.44 3.76 20.62
CA GLN A 71 3.25 3.77 19.76
C GLN A 71 3.62 3.44 18.31
N LEU A 72 4.76 3.95 17.82
CA LEU A 72 5.29 3.58 16.50
C LEU A 72 5.68 2.10 16.45
N LEU A 73 6.24 1.55 17.53
CA LEU A 73 6.54 0.12 17.61
C LEU A 73 5.27 -0.72 17.58
N ALA A 74 4.23 -0.33 18.31
CA ALA A 74 2.94 -1.02 18.25
C ALA A 74 2.31 -0.99 16.84
N MET A 75 2.50 0.08 16.07
CA MET A 75 2.08 0.12 14.65
C MET A 75 2.91 -0.82 13.78
N PHE A 76 4.22 -0.84 13.99
CA PHE A 76 5.12 -1.75 13.29
C PHE A 76 4.74 -3.21 13.54
N ASP A 77 4.47 -3.58 14.80
CA ASP A 77 4.07 -4.95 15.18
C ASP A 77 2.73 -5.36 14.56
N VAL A 78 1.81 -4.40 14.35
CA VAL A 78 0.55 -4.65 13.62
C VAL A 78 0.80 -4.94 12.14
N LEU A 79 1.80 -4.30 11.53
CA LEU A 79 2.17 -4.51 10.12
C LEU A 79 3.02 -5.77 9.91
N ASP A 80 3.83 -6.16 10.89
CA ASP A 80 4.68 -7.35 10.85
C ASP A 80 3.89 -8.62 11.15
N LEU A 81 2.94 -8.93 10.25
CA LEU A 81 1.99 -10.05 10.38
C LEU A 81 2.68 -11.40 10.65
N ASN A 82 3.93 -11.56 10.18
CA ASN A 82 4.70 -12.79 10.30
C ASN A 82 5.78 -12.73 11.41
N GLN A 83 5.82 -11.65 12.21
CA GLN A 83 6.79 -11.45 13.30
C GLN A 83 8.26 -11.60 12.85
N THR A 84 8.55 -11.18 11.63
CA THR A 84 9.88 -11.29 11.01
C THR A 84 10.83 -10.18 11.46
N ARG A 85 10.33 -9.21 12.24
CA ARG A 85 10.98 -7.97 12.69
C ARG A 85 11.40 -7.04 11.56
N LYS A 86 10.82 -7.21 10.38
CA LYS A 86 11.07 -6.39 9.18
C LYS A 86 9.88 -6.45 8.24
N LEU A 87 9.57 -5.34 7.57
CA LEU A 87 8.52 -5.30 6.56
C LEU A 87 9.16 -5.35 5.17
N ALA A 88 8.53 -6.01 4.19
CA ALA A 88 8.96 -5.87 2.81
C ALA A 88 8.60 -4.46 2.32
N VAL A 89 9.58 -3.73 1.78
CA VAL A 89 9.42 -2.34 1.35
C VAL A 89 8.38 -2.23 0.23
N MET A 90 8.42 -3.16 -0.73
CA MET A 90 7.43 -3.21 -1.81
C MET A 90 6.02 -3.42 -1.28
N ASP A 91 5.81 -4.32 -0.32
CA ASP A 91 4.50 -4.56 0.27
C ASP A 91 4.00 -3.29 0.97
N PHE A 92 4.87 -2.69 1.79
CA PHE A 92 4.57 -1.48 2.55
C PHE A 92 4.14 -0.30 1.66
N PHE A 93 4.97 0.06 0.67
CA PHE A 93 4.70 1.21 -0.19
C PHE A 93 3.58 0.93 -1.21
N SER A 94 3.45 -0.31 -1.70
CA SER A 94 2.34 -0.65 -2.60
C SER A 94 0.99 -0.57 -1.87
N GLY A 95 0.93 -1.05 -0.63
CA GLY A 95 -0.27 -0.95 0.20
C GLY A 95 -0.69 0.50 0.45
N LEU A 96 0.26 1.38 0.79
CA LEU A 96 -0.01 2.80 0.94
C LEU A 96 -0.46 3.45 -0.38
N ALA A 97 0.23 3.19 -1.49
CA ALA A 97 -0.10 3.75 -2.80
C ALA A 97 -1.53 3.42 -3.26
N LEU A 98 -2.01 2.21 -2.96
CA LEU A 98 -3.37 1.81 -3.29
C LEU A 98 -4.42 2.57 -2.47
N LEU A 99 -4.13 2.86 -1.21
CA LEU A 99 -5.06 3.52 -0.28
C LEU A 99 -5.11 5.05 -0.40
N VAL A 100 -3.96 5.67 -0.71
CA VAL A 100 -3.87 7.13 -0.87
C VAL A 100 -4.68 7.57 -2.09
N ASP A 101 -5.44 8.65 -1.97
CA ASP A 101 -6.19 9.20 -3.11
C ASP A 101 -5.23 9.79 -4.15
N ALA A 102 -5.33 9.32 -5.39
CA ALA A 102 -4.48 9.70 -6.51
C ALA A 102 -5.02 9.15 -7.84
N LYS A 103 -4.51 9.67 -8.96
CA LYS A 103 -4.89 9.18 -10.29
C LYS A 103 -4.46 7.72 -10.46
N LYS A 104 -5.33 6.88 -11.03
CA LYS A 104 -5.04 5.45 -11.27
C LYS A 104 -3.72 5.19 -12.02
N PRO A 105 -3.38 5.91 -13.10
CA PRO A 105 -2.08 5.77 -13.78
C PRO A 105 -0.89 5.99 -12.82
N GLN A 106 -0.96 7.04 -12.01
CA GLN A 106 0.08 7.40 -11.05
C GLN A 106 0.31 6.31 -10.00
N LYS A 107 -0.77 5.68 -9.52
CA LYS A 107 -0.69 4.54 -8.60
C LYS A 107 0.01 3.33 -9.23
N VAL A 108 -0.37 2.98 -10.45
CA VAL A 108 0.20 1.82 -11.17
C VAL A 108 1.68 2.05 -11.46
N GLU A 109 2.04 3.22 -11.97
CA GLU A 109 3.43 3.59 -12.27
C GLU A 109 4.31 3.55 -11.02
N PHE A 110 3.82 4.11 -9.90
CA PHE A 110 4.53 4.07 -8.63
C PHE A 110 4.74 2.65 -8.12
N VAL A 111 3.69 1.82 -8.13
CA VAL A 111 3.79 0.42 -7.67
C VAL A 111 4.78 -0.37 -8.53
N LEU A 112 4.78 -0.17 -9.85
CA LEU A 112 5.74 -0.80 -10.73
C LEU A 112 7.17 -0.29 -10.48
N SER A 113 7.36 1.01 -10.18
CA SER A 113 8.68 1.60 -9.94
C SER A 113 9.34 1.15 -8.64
N LEU A 114 8.61 0.52 -7.71
CA LEU A 114 9.19 -0.01 -6.46
C LEU A 114 10.19 -1.16 -6.67
N LEU A 115 10.18 -1.84 -7.82
CA LEU A 115 11.14 -2.91 -8.13
C LEU A 115 12.58 -2.40 -8.25
N ASP A 116 12.74 -1.20 -8.80
CA ASP A 116 13.98 -0.73 -9.42
C ASP A 116 14.15 0.80 -9.31
N ASN A 117 13.30 1.47 -8.55
CA ASN A 117 13.17 2.93 -8.50
C ASN A 117 12.97 3.59 -9.87
N GLY A 118 12.29 2.91 -10.80
CA GLY A 118 11.99 3.43 -12.15
C GLY A 118 13.11 3.25 -13.18
N GLY A 119 14.15 2.46 -12.87
CA GLY A 119 15.32 2.29 -13.75
C GLY A 119 15.13 1.35 -14.96
N LEU A 120 14.30 0.33 -14.84
CA LEU A 120 13.97 -0.66 -15.87
C LEU A 120 12.92 -0.11 -16.84
N LYS A 121 13.19 -0.29 -18.13
CA LYS A 121 12.23 0.03 -19.20
C LYS A 121 11.30 -1.13 -19.49
N THR A 122 11.73 -2.33 -19.12
CA THR A 122 11.05 -3.59 -19.35
C THR A 122 10.79 -4.31 -18.04
N LEU A 123 9.84 -5.25 -18.07
CA LEU A 123 9.51 -6.13 -16.97
C LEU A 123 9.41 -7.54 -17.52
N ASN A 124 9.89 -8.52 -16.76
CA ASN A 124 9.65 -9.95 -17.00
C ASN A 124 8.45 -10.47 -16.18
N LYS A 125 7.98 -11.69 -16.47
CA LYS A 125 6.82 -12.31 -15.79
C LYS A 125 7.02 -12.40 -14.27
N CYS A 126 8.23 -12.74 -13.81
CA CYS A 126 8.55 -12.88 -12.39
C CYS A 126 8.48 -11.52 -11.67
N GLU A 127 9.03 -10.47 -12.28
CA GLU A 127 8.99 -9.10 -11.75
C GLU A 127 7.57 -8.59 -11.60
N LEU A 128 6.73 -8.74 -12.63
CA LEU A 128 5.34 -8.33 -12.52
C LEU A 128 4.59 -9.16 -11.46
N MET A 129 4.84 -10.47 -11.38
CA MET A 129 4.27 -11.33 -10.35
C MET A 129 4.66 -10.87 -8.94
N MET A 130 5.93 -10.49 -8.74
CA MET A 130 6.41 -9.95 -7.47
C MET A 130 5.67 -8.66 -7.10
N VAL A 131 5.49 -7.75 -8.06
CA VAL A 131 4.77 -6.47 -7.83
C VAL A 131 3.30 -6.69 -7.48
N VAL A 132 2.59 -7.50 -8.26
CA VAL A 132 1.16 -7.79 -8.01
C VAL A 132 1.00 -8.48 -6.66
N SER A 133 1.92 -9.40 -6.31
CA SER A 133 1.92 -10.05 -4.99
C SER A 133 2.19 -9.07 -3.86
N ALA A 134 3.12 -8.14 -4.05
CA ALA A 134 3.43 -7.12 -3.06
C ALA A 134 2.26 -6.16 -2.85
N ALA A 135 1.60 -5.74 -3.93
CA ALA A 135 0.38 -4.93 -3.85
C ALA A 135 -0.73 -5.64 -3.07
N ALA A 136 -0.95 -6.93 -3.33
CA ALA A 136 -1.94 -7.73 -2.60
C ALA A 136 -1.61 -7.87 -1.11
N ARG A 137 -0.36 -8.22 -0.77
CA ARG A 137 0.11 -8.33 0.63
C ARG A 137 0.07 -6.98 1.35
N GLY A 138 0.51 -5.91 0.67
CA GLY A 138 0.45 -4.55 1.17
C GLY A 138 -0.96 -4.11 1.50
N LEU A 139 -1.92 -4.39 0.62
CA LEU A 139 -3.31 -4.06 0.89
C LEU A 139 -3.86 -4.86 2.07
N LYS A 140 -3.50 -6.14 2.22
CA LYS A 140 -3.82 -6.94 3.42
C LYS A 140 -3.26 -6.32 4.71
N MET A 141 -2.07 -5.69 4.67
CA MET A 141 -1.47 -5.03 5.85
C MET A 141 -2.31 -3.83 6.33
N PHE A 142 -2.78 -2.98 5.41
CA PHE A 142 -3.45 -1.72 5.78
C PHE A 142 -4.97 -1.77 5.72
N ALA A 143 -5.53 -2.73 4.99
CA ALA A 143 -6.94 -2.87 4.71
C ALA A 143 -7.37 -4.35 4.83
N PRO A 144 -7.17 -5.00 5.99
CA PRO A 144 -7.61 -6.37 6.19
C PRO A 144 -9.13 -6.46 5.97
N GLY A 145 -9.57 -7.57 5.35
CA GLY A 145 -10.97 -7.78 4.97
C GLY A 145 -11.40 -7.13 3.66
N SER A 146 -10.53 -6.40 2.96
CA SER A 146 -10.76 -6.21 1.52
C SER A 146 -10.60 -7.58 0.84
N ASP A 147 -11.55 -7.94 -0.02
CA ASP A 147 -11.46 -9.15 -0.85
C ASP A 147 -10.39 -8.94 -1.92
N VAL A 148 -9.14 -8.92 -1.49
CA VAL A 148 -7.99 -8.60 -2.33
C VAL A 148 -7.54 -9.83 -3.08
N LEU A 149 -7.44 -9.69 -4.40
CA LEU A 149 -6.61 -10.46 -5.33
C LEU A 149 -6.12 -11.78 -4.75
N GLN A 150 -7.04 -12.72 -4.55
CA GLN A 150 -6.69 -14.06 -4.08
C GLN A 150 -5.74 -14.69 -5.11
N GLU A 151 -4.87 -15.60 -4.68
CA GLU A 151 -3.85 -16.23 -5.54
C GLU A 151 -4.44 -16.80 -6.84
N GLY A 152 -5.70 -17.27 -6.80
CA GLY A 152 -6.46 -17.74 -7.97
C GLY A 152 -6.80 -16.66 -9.01
N THR A 153 -6.93 -15.40 -8.61
CA THR A 153 -7.20 -14.24 -9.50
C THR A 153 -5.93 -13.62 -10.07
N MET A 154 -4.78 -13.84 -9.42
CA MET A 154 -3.51 -13.27 -9.85
C MET A 154 -3.00 -13.90 -11.15
N ARG A 155 -3.14 -15.23 -11.32
CA ARG A 155 -2.68 -15.92 -12.55
C ARG A 155 -3.41 -15.45 -13.82
N PRO A 156 -4.76 -15.35 -13.84
CA PRO A 156 -5.49 -14.75 -14.96
C PRO A 156 -5.08 -13.29 -15.23
N LEU A 157 -4.97 -12.47 -14.19
CA LEU A 157 -4.52 -11.08 -14.30
C LEU A 157 -3.14 -10.98 -14.97
N MET A 158 -2.19 -11.80 -14.53
CA MET A 158 -0.85 -11.88 -15.10
C MET A 158 -0.88 -12.24 -16.60
N ARG A 159 -1.72 -13.21 -17.00
CA ARG A 159 -1.87 -13.56 -18.42
C ARG A 159 -2.43 -12.40 -19.25
N ARG A 160 -3.36 -11.61 -18.72
CA ARG A 160 -3.93 -10.45 -19.44
C ARG A 160 -2.91 -9.32 -19.60
N LEU A 161 -2.18 -9.00 -18.53
CA LEU A 161 -1.17 -7.94 -18.53
C LEU A 161 0.05 -8.31 -19.39
N PHE A 162 0.52 -9.55 -19.27
CA PHE A 162 1.78 -9.97 -19.86
C PHE A 162 1.62 -10.65 -21.24
N GLY A 163 0.56 -11.44 -21.43
CA GLY A 163 0.39 -12.33 -22.56
C GLY A 163 1.43 -13.47 -22.57
N ASP A 164 1.78 -13.95 -23.76
CA ASP A 164 2.74 -15.04 -23.93
C ASP A 164 4.21 -14.58 -23.96
N LYS A 165 4.47 -13.27 -24.06
CA LYS A 165 5.81 -12.68 -24.12
C LYS A 165 6.62 -12.98 -22.86
N ASP A 166 7.95 -13.03 -22.96
CA ASP A 166 8.82 -13.24 -21.79
C ASP A 166 9.25 -11.93 -21.12
N GLU A 167 9.23 -10.85 -21.90
CA GLU A 167 9.55 -9.50 -21.46
C GLU A 167 8.62 -8.50 -22.18
N VAL A 168 8.18 -7.46 -21.46
CA VAL A 168 7.29 -6.42 -21.98
C VAL A 168 7.75 -5.05 -21.53
N LEU A 169 7.43 -4.00 -22.29
CA LEU A 169 7.68 -2.63 -21.85
C LEU A 169 6.84 -2.32 -20.62
N ARG A 170 7.43 -1.65 -19.63
CA ARG A 170 6.69 -1.19 -18.44
C ARG A 170 5.47 -0.36 -18.82
N GLN A 171 5.61 0.51 -19.82
CA GLN A 171 4.50 1.33 -20.30
C GLN A 171 3.36 0.50 -20.89
N ASP A 172 3.65 -0.60 -21.57
CA ASP A 172 2.62 -1.49 -22.11
C ASP A 172 1.82 -2.13 -20.98
N VAL A 173 2.48 -2.51 -19.88
CA VAL A 173 1.81 -3.03 -18.67
C VAL A 173 0.90 -1.96 -18.06
N VAL A 174 1.38 -0.72 -17.94
CA VAL A 174 0.56 0.42 -17.46
C VAL A 174 -0.67 0.61 -18.34
N ASN A 175 -0.48 0.69 -19.66
CA ASN A 175 -1.55 0.90 -20.62
C ASN A 175 -2.60 -0.23 -20.57
N LYS A 176 -2.14 -1.48 -20.50
CA LYS A 176 -3.04 -2.64 -20.35
C LYS A 176 -3.77 -2.64 -19.02
N ALA A 177 -3.09 -2.30 -17.93
CA ALA A 177 -3.70 -2.24 -16.62
C ALA A 177 -4.81 -1.17 -16.54
N LEU A 178 -4.59 -0.04 -17.20
CA LEU A 178 -5.57 1.04 -17.31
C LEU A 178 -6.71 0.75 -18.30
N ALA A 179 -6.56 -0.27 -19.14
CA ALA A 179 -7.60 -0.76 -20.04
C ALA A 179 -8.36 -1.98 -19.47
N ASP A 180 -7.89 -2.58 -18.38
CA ASP A 180 -8.49 -3.76 -17.76
C ASP A 180 -9.65 -3.35 -16.82
N PRO A 181 -10.92 -3.70 -17.14
CA PRO A 181 -12.07 -3.29 -16.35
C PRO A 181 -12.05 -3.84 -14.91
N GLU A 182 -11.47 -5.02 -14.68
CA GLU A 182 -11.40 -5.59 -13.32
C GLU A 182 -10.45 -4.79 -12.44
N ILE A 183 -9.31 -4.37 -12.99
CA ILE A 183 -8.35 -3.51 -12.28
C ILE A 183 -8.97 -2.14 -11.99
N LEU A 184 -9.62 -1.52 -12.98
CA LEU A 184 -10.26 -0.22 -12.79
C LEU A 184 -11.40 -0.28 -11.77
N PHE A 185 -12.21 -1.34 -11.80
CA PHE A 185 -13.28 -1.57 -10.83
C PHE A 185 -12.69 -1.71 -9.42
N PHE A 186 -11.68 -2.56 -9.26
CA PHE A 186 -10.99 -2.77 -7.99
C PHE A 186 -10.42 -1.46 -7.42
N MET A 187 -9.69 -0.67 -8.23
CA MET A 187 -9.14 0.61 -7.78
C MET A 187 -10.23 1.61 -7.39
N SER A 188 -11.38 1.58 -8.07
CA SER A 188 -12.51 2.47 -7.76
C SER A 188 -13.25 2.04 -6.49
N ASP A 189 -13.37 0.73 -6.23
CA ASP A 189 -13.95 0.22 -4.99
C ASP A 189 -13.08 0.59 -3.77
N LEU A 190 -11.76 0.49 -3.92
CA LEU A 190 -10.82 0.97 -2.90
C LEU A 190 -10.97 2.47 -2.61
N GLU A 191 -11.12 3.29 -3.65
CA GLU A 191 -11.41 4.72 -3.52
C GLU A 191 -12.74 4.95 -2.79
N ALA A 192 -13.80 4.18 -3.13
CA ALA A 192 -15.12 4.28 -2.49
C ALA A 192 -15.08 3.92 -1.00
N VAL A 193 -14.31 2.91 -0.60
CA VAL A 193 -14.09 2.54 0.80
C VAL A 193 -13.34 3.66 1.54
N SER A 194 -12.33 4.27 0.92
CA SER A 194 -11.60 5.42 1.48
C SER A 194 -12.51 6.66 1.64
N VAL A 195 -13.37 6.94 0.66
CA VAL A 195 -14.30 8.10 0.64
C VAL A 195 -15.46 7.93 1.61
N THR A 196 -16.01 6.73 1.75
CA THR A 196 -17.11 6.45 2.69
C THR A 196 -16.71 6.74 4.14
N ILE A 197 -15.45 6.47 4.51
CA ILE A 197 -14.91 6.80 5.83
C ILE A 197 -14.78 8.33 6.02
N VAL A 198 -14.32 9.05 4.99
CA VAL A 198 -14.22 10.53 5.04
C VAL A 198 -15.60 11.18 5.18
N LEU A 199 -16.61 10.66 4.47
CA LEU A 199 -17.99 11.13 4.54
C LEU A 199 -18.64 10.84 5.89
N ILE A 200 -18.52 9.61 6.41
CA ILE A 200 -19.05 9.25 7.74
C ILE A 200 -18.42 10.14 8.83
N ILE A 201 -17.13 10.45 8.71
CA ILE A 201 -16.45 11.34 9.66
C ILE A 201 -16.88 12.79 9.50
N ARG A 202 -17.07 13.30 8.28
CA ARG A 202 -17.64 14.64 8.07
C ARG A 202 -19.03 14.76 8.70
N THR A 203 -19.88 13.74 8.54
CA THR A 203 -21.20 13.73 9.18
C THR A 203 -21.12 13.62 10.70
N LEU A 204 -20.21 12.83 11.26
CA LEU A 204 -20.04 12.71 12.72
C LEU A 204 -19.43 13.97 13.35
N VAL A 205 -18.44 14.59 12.71
CA VAL A 205 -17.85 15.86 13.15
C VAL A 205 -18.87 17.00 13.03
N SER A 206 -19.64 17.04 11.94
CA SER A 206 -20.74 18.00 11.78
C SER A 206 -21.87 17.81 12.80
N TRP A 207 -22.13 16.59 13.25
CA TRP A 207 -23.12 16.31 14.29
C TRP A 207 -22.66 16.80 15.66
N SER A 208 -21.39 16.56 16.02
CA SER A 208 -20.84 17.05 17.30
C SER A 208 -20.80 18.58 17.40
N SER A 209 -20.72 19.29 16.27
CA SER A 209 -20.82 20.76 16.24
C SER A 209 -22.25 21.29 16.34
N ALA A 210 -23.26 20.48 16.01
CA ALA A 210 -24.67 20.86 16.02
C ALA A 210 -25.37 20.57 17.36
N THR A 211 -24.80 19.70 18.21
CA THR A 211 -25.33 19.38 19.55
C THR A 211 -24.74 20.21 20.69
N CYS A 212 -23.91 21.21 20.37
CA CYS A 212 -23.47 22.25 21.30
C CYS A 212 -24.04 23.62 20.88
N MET A 213 -25.37 23.70 20.81
CA MET A 213 -26.14 24.95 20.85
C MET A 213 -27.44 24.70 21.60
#